data_AF-A0A8T3RI23-F1
#
_entry.id   AF-A0A8T3RI23-F1
#
_cell.length_a   1.000
_cell.length_b   1.000
_cell.length_c   1.000
_cell.angle_alpha   90.00
_cell.angle_beta   90.00
_cell.angle_gamma   90.00
#
_symmetry.space_group_name_H-M   'P 1'
#
loop_
_entity.id
_entity.type
_entity.pdbx_description
1 polymer ?
#
loop_
_entity_poly.entity_id
_entity_poly.type
_entity_poly.pdbx_seq_one_letter_code
_entity_poly.pdbx_strand_id
1 'polypeptide(L)'
;MNKLINSVAAVRRIIDETFLRRAIQTQIAPEVSPEALDDLVHTARIEQFDSGAVLFKEGDPGDCLHLIRNGSVTVSRDIGGRECVLSYVAAGNYVGEMALLTGSRRFATVRASIATETIRLEGTAFKALLGKSPKLRNKLEETARKLLASESAKVRGGGTGDMVSFFVNQGLGEATDVLLIDESLCVRCDNCEKACAETHQGTSRLDREAGPTFAFIHVPTSCRHCEHPHCMKDCPPDAIHRAPNGEVYIQDTCIGCGNCEENCPYGVIQMAVKEKPKPVNLLSWLLFGKGRRPGDEIVAEPGKSAQKIATKCDMCKDLTGGPACVRACPTGAAIRVSPEQLMTMTRKTAN
;
A
#
# COMPACT_ATOMS: atom_id res chain seq x y z
N MET A 1 -21.41 -23.81 -5.24
CA MET A 1 -20.84 -24.32 -3.97
C MET A 1 -20.91 -23.31 -2.83
N ASN A 2 -20.52 -22.04 -3.03
CA ASN A 2 -20.52 -21.01 -1.96
C ASN A 2 -21.90 -20.68 -1.35
N LYS A 3 -23.01 -20.79 -2.11
CA LYS A 3 -24.37 -20.54 -1.58
C LYS A 3 -24.88 -21.60 -0.58
N LEU A 4 -24.42 -22.85 -0.69
CA LEU A 4 -24.82 -23.96 0.19
C LEU A 4 -23.99 -24.00 1.49
N ILE A 5 -22.75 -23.53 1.43
CA ILE A 5 -21.85 -23.41 2.59
C ILE A 5 -22.34 -22.32 3.55
N ASN A 6 -22.91 -21.23 3.02
CA ASN A 6 -23.45 -20.13 3.81
C ASN A 6 -24.84 -20.41 4.43
N SER A 7 -25.55 -21.46 4.01
CA SER A 7 -26.92 -21.76 4.47
C SER A 7 -26.99 -22.61 5.75
N VAL A 8 -25.89 -23.20 6.20
CA VAL A 8 -25.86 -24.03 7.42
C VAL A 8 -24.97 -23.36 8.46
N ALA A 9 -25.57 -22.82 9.52
CA ALA A 9 -24.87 -22.08 10.57
C ALA A 9 -23.71 -22.87 11.20
N ALA A 10 -23.86 -24.18 11.36
CA ALA A 10 -22.80 -25.07 11.86
C ALA A 10 -21.58 -25.15 10.92
N VAL A 11 -21.82 -25.22 9.60
CA VAL A 11 -20.73 -25.27 8.60
C VAL A 11 -20.01 -23.92 8.51
N ARG A 12 -20.77 -22.81 8.52
CA ARG A 12 -20.20 -21.46 8.57
C ARG A 12 -19.30 -21.27 9.79
N ARG A 13 -19.75 -21.69 10.97
CA ARG A 13 -18.97 -21.60 12.20
C ARG A 13 -17.66 -22.37 12.14
N ILE A 14 -17.68 -23.61 11.62
CA ILE A 14 -16.46 -24.42 11.49
C ILE A 14 -15.47 -23.78 10.50
N ILE A 15 -15.97 -23.21 9.39
CA ILE A 15 -15.12 -22.52 8.41
C ILE A 15 -14.53 -21.25 9.02
N ASP A 16 -15.34 -20.46 9.72
CA ASP A 16 -14.91 -19.24 10.41
C ASP A 16 -13.85 -19.59 11.47
N GLU A 17 -14.06 -20.60 12.31
CA GLU A 17 -13.09 -21.06 13.32
C GLU A 17 -11.80 -21.58 12.68
N THR A 18 -11.88 -22.34 11.58
CA THR A 18 -10.71 -22.83 10.85
C THR A 18 -9.90 -21.68 10.25
N PHE A 19 -10.58 -20.68 9.69
CA PHE A 19 -9.96 -19.49 9.14
C PHE A 19 -9.30 -18.65 10.23
N LEU A 20 -10.02 -18.37 11.32
CA LEU A 20 -9.51 -17.63 12.49
C LEU A 20 -8.28 -18.31 13.08
N ARG A 21 -8.34 -19.62 13.27
CA ARG A 21 -7.21 -20.42 13.77
C ARG A 21 -5.99 -20.27 12.88
N ARG A 22 -6.14 -20.44 11.56
CA ARG A 22 -5.02 -20.27 10.61
C ARG A 22 -4.46 -18.85 10.65
N ALA A 23 -5.32 -17.83 10.64
CA ALA A 23 -4.86 -16.43 10.69
C ALA A 23 -4.05 -16.16 11.97
N ILE A 24 -4.57 -16.54 13.14
CA ILE A 24 -3.89 -16.35 14.43
C ILE A 24 -2.58 -17.15 14.48
N GLN A 25 -2.59 -18.41 14.04
CA GLN A 25 -1.39 -19.24 14.04
C GLN A 25 -0.32 -18.66 13.12
N THR A 26 -0.65 -18.33 11.87
CA THR A 26 0.34 -17.81 10.91
C THR A 26 0.89 -16.44 11.31
N GLN A 27 0.04 -15.53 11.82
CA GLN A 27 0.40 -14.12 11.96
C GLN A 27 0.86 -13.74 13.38
N ILE A 28 0.39 -14.44 14.41
CA ILE A 28 0.70 -14.13 15.82
C ILE A 28 1.59 -15.21 16.43
N ALA A 29 1.19 -16.47 16.29
CA ALA A 29 1.72 -17.57 17.09
C ALA A 29 2.15 -18.78 16.23
N PRO A 30 3.13 -18.62 15.31
CA PRO A 30 3.50 -19.66 14.35
C PRO A 30 4.11 -20.92 15.00
N GLU A 31 4.63 -20.78 16.21
CA GLU A 31 5.26 -21.86 16.96
C GLU A 31 4.38 -22.46 18.05
N VAL A 32 3.12 -22.02 18.12
CA VAL A 32 2.13 -22.58 19.05
C VAL A 32 1.34 -23.66 18.32
N SER A 33 1.08 -24.78 19.02
CA SER A 33 0.27 -25.86 18.44
C SER A 33 -1.16 -25.39 18.17
N PRO A 34 -1.84 -25.89 17.13
CA PRO A 34 -3.19 -25.47 16.79
C PRO A 34 -4.16 -25.57 17.97
N GLU A 35 -4.05 -26.62 18.79
CA GLU A 35 -4.93 -26.92 19.92
C GLU A 35 -4.79 -25.91 21.05
N ALA A 36 -3.58 -25.37 21.26
CA ALA A 36 -3.34 -24.35 22.28
C ALA A 36 -4.00 -22.99 21.94
N LEU A 37 -4.51 -22.82 20.71
CA LEU A 37 -5.23 -21.63 20.26
C LEU A 37 -6.75 -21.72 20.45
N ASP A 38 -7.30 -22.85 20.88
CA ASP A 38 -8.76 -23.08 20.98
C ASP A 38 -9.49 -21.97 21.75
N ASP A 39 -9.02 -21.66 22.97
CA ASP A 39 -9.61 -20.64 23.84
C ASP A 39 -9.64 -19.25 23.15
N LEU A 40 -8.58 -18.94 22.41
CA LEU A 40 -8.42 -17.67 21.71
C LEU A 40 -9.30 -17.58 20.46
N VAL A 41 -9.43 -18.69 19.72
CA VAL A 41 -10.29 -18.78 18.53
C VAL A 41 -11.77 -18.69 18.93
N HIS A 42 -12.17 -19.36 20.02
CA HIS A 42 -13.57 -19.35 20.47
C HIS A 42 -14.05 -17.98 20.97
N THR A 43 -13.13 -17.15 21.45
CA THR A 43 -13.43 -15.79 21.94
C THR A 43 -13.18 -14.71 20.88
N ALA A 44 -12.58 -15.08 19.75
CA ALA A 44 -12.29 -14.17 18.65
C ALA A 44 -13.56 -13.66 17.97
N ARG A 45 -13.56 -12.38 17.58
CA ARG A 45 -14.68 -11.75 16.84
C ARG A 45 -14.15 -10.96 15.65
N ILE A 46 -14.89 -10.98 14.55
CA ILE A 46 -14.59 -10.12 13.40
C ILE A 46 -15.27 -8.77 13.64
N GLU A 47 -14.50 -7.69 13.51
CA GLU A 47 -14.97 -6.31 13.63
C GLU A 47 -14.59 -5.51 12.40
N GLN A 48 -15.53 -4.69 11.91
CA GLN A 48 -15.37 -3.86 10.72
C GLN A 48 -15.36 -2.39 11.12
N PHE A 49 -14.45 -1.64 10.52
CA PHE A 49 -14.20 -0.23 10.79
C PHE A 49 -14.18 0.53 9.47
N ASP A 50 -14.98 1.60 9.39
CA ASP A 50 -14.91 2.55 8.29
C ASP A 50 -13.58 3.30 8.30
N SER A 51 -13.20 3.87 7.15
CA SER A 51 -12.02 4.73 7.07
C SER A 51 -12.10 5.88 8.08
N GLY A 52 -11.04 6.08 8.86
CA GLY A 52 -10.97 7.08 9.92
C GLY A 52 -11.57 6.66 11.27
N ALA A 53 -12.24 5.51 11.35
CA ALA A 53 -12.81 5.01 12.60
C ALA A 53 -11.72 4.62 13.62
N VAL A 54 -11.97 4.92 14.90
CA VAL A 54 -11.03 4.62 15.99
C VAL A 54 -11.29 3.21 16.53
N LEU A 55 -10.26 2.38 16.58
CA LEU A 55 -10.32 1.05 17.18
C LEU A 55 -10.27 1.17 18.72
N PHE A 56 -9.33 1.96 19.22
CA PHE A 56 -9.21 2.33 20.64
C PHE A 56 -8.34 3.59 20.77
N LYS A 57 -8.51 4.34 21.87
CA LYS A 57 -7.76 5.57 22.15
C LYS A 57 -6.61 5.33 23.13
N GLU A 58 -5.61 6.18 23.07
CA GLU A 58 -4.60 6.30 24.13
C GLU A 58 -5.29 6.50 25.49
N GLY A 59 -4.83 5.75 26.50
CA GLY A 59 -5.42 5.78 27.84
C GLY A 59 -6.62 4.85 28.05
N ASP A 60 -7.20 4.24 27.02
CA ASP A 60 -8.29 3.26 27.20
C ASP A 60 -7.80 2.00 27.94
N PRO A 61 -8.69 1.17 28.50
CA PRO A 61 -8.33 -0.15 29.01
C PRO A 61 -7.73 -1.06 27.92
N GLY A 62 -6.66 -1.79 28.28
CA GLY A 62 -6.01 -2.78 27.42
C GLY A 62 -6.62 -4.18 27.55
N ASP A 63 -7.81 -4.39 27.00
CA ASP A 63 -8.61 -5.62 27.20
C ASP A 63 -8.66 -6.57 25.99
N CYS A 64 -8.12 -6.16 24.84
CA CYS A 64 -8.11 -6.97 23.62
C CYS A 64 -6.90 -6.68 22.71
N LEU A 65 -6.61 -7.61 21.82
CA LEU A 65 -5.67 -7.44 20.69
C LEU A 65 -6.49 -7.39 19.40
N HIS A 66 -6.08 -6.59 18.42
CA HIS A 66 -6.67 -6.62 17.08
C HIS A 66 -5.65 -7.15 16.08
N LEU A 67 -5.98 -8.24 15.41
CA LEU A 67 -5.25 -8.73 14.24
C LEU A 67 -5.91 -8.17 12.97
N ILE A 68 -5.16 -7.43 12.16
CA ILE A 68 -5.69 -6.78 10.97
C ILE A 68 -5.84 -7.84 9.88
N ARG A 69 -7.08 -8.16 9.52
CA ARG A 69 -7.37 -9.15 8.48
C ARG A 69 -7.33 -8.52 7.09
N ASN A 70 -7.98 -7.36 6.94
CA ASN A 70 -8.02 -6.58 5.70
C ASN A 70 -7.92 -5.09 6.05
N GLY A 71 -7.37 -4.29 5.13
CA GLY A 71 -7.18 -2.86 5.36
C GLY A 71 -5.94 -2.56 6.21
N SER A 72 -5.99 -1.46 6.96
CA SER A 72 -4.83 -0.98 7.72
C SER A 72 -5.14 0.11 8.71
N VAL A 73 -4.22 0.32 9.65
CA VAL A 73 -4.39 1.29 10.74
C VAL A 73 -3.16 2.17 10.95
N THR A 74 -3.39 3.38 11.43
CA THR A 74 -2.35 4.25 11.99
C THR A 74 -2.35 4.15 13.51
N VAL A 75 -1.15 4.14 14.09
CA VAL A 75 -0.91 4.24 15.53
C VAL A 75 -0.38 5.64 15.82
N SER A 76 -1.08 6.43 16.63
CA SER A 76 -0.76 7.82 16.94
C SER A 76 -0.78 8.10 18.44
N ARG A 77 -0.05 9.12 18.88
CA ARG A 77 -0.08 9.63 20.25
C ARG A 77 -0.24 11.13 20.30
N ASP A 78 -0.83 11.62 21.37
CA ASP A 78 -0.81 13.05 21.66
C ASP A 78 0.53 13.41 22.31
N ILE A 79 1.33 14.22 21.61
CA ILE A 79 2.61 14.73 22.13
C ILE A 79 2.52 16.26 22.11
N GLY A 80 2.31 16.85 23.28
CA GLY A 80 2.24 18.31 23.43
C GLY A 80 1.03 18.95 22.74
N GLY A 81 -0.12 18.27 22.70
CA GLY A 81 -1.35 18.75 22.06
C GLY A 81 -1.39 18.55 20.55
N ARG A 82 -0.41 17.83 19.99
CA ARG A 82 -0.37 17.47 18.56
C ARG A 82 -0.43 15.96 18.41
N GLU A 83 -1.36 15.50 17.57
CA GLU A 83 -1.42 14.09 17.18
C GLU A 83 -0.22 13.75 16.29
N CYS A 84 0.64 12.87 16.79
CA CYS A 84 1.84 12.40 16.13
C CYS A 84 1.66 10.94 15.72
N VAL A 85 1.64 10.65 14.42
CA VAL A 85 1.58 9.26 13.92
C VAL A 85 2.93 8.58 14.17
N LEU A 86 2.91 7.54 15.00
CA LEU A 86 4.10 6.79 15.38
C LEU A 86 4.45 5.70 14.37
N SER A 87 3.44 5.02 13.85
CA SER A 87 3.59 3.91 12.91
C SER A 87 2.31 3.66 12.14
N TYR A 88 2.47 2.97 11.02
CA TYR A 88 1.39 2.42 10.22
C TYR A 88 1.47 0.89 10.24
N VAL A 89 0.32 0.22 10.29
CA VAL A 89 0.23 -1.24 10.46
C VAL A 89 -0.77 -1.80 9.44
N ALA A 90 -0.26 -2.64 8.53
CA ALA A 90 -1.02 -3.26 7.44
C ALA A 90 -1.65 -4.59 7.84
N ALA A 91 -2.57 -5.09 6.99
CA ALA A 91 -3.11 -6.44 7.09
C ALA A 91 -2.02 -7.50 7.28
N GLY A 92 -2.35 -8.53 8.07
CA GLY A 92 -1.40 -9.56 8.48
C GLY A 92 -0.60 -9.25 9.74
N ASN A 93 -0.71 -8.03 10.27
CA ASN A 93 -0.08 -7.60 11.52
C ASN A 93 -1.15 -7.29 12.57
N TYR A 94 -0.73 -7.06 13.82
CA TYR A 94 -1.62 -6.81 14.95
C TYR A 94 -1.24 -5.57 15.74
N VAL A 95 -2.18 -5.09 16.55
CA VAL A 95 -2.05 -3.92 17.42
C VAL A 95 -2.75 -4.15 18.76
N GLY A 96 -2.25 -3.49 19.80
CA GLY A 96 -2.86 -3.49 21.14
C GLY A 96 -2.20 -4.48 22.12
N GLU A 97 -1.11 -5.12 21.71
CA GLU A 97 -0.34 -6.08 22.49
C GLU A 97 0.33 -5.43 23.70
N MET A 98 0.75 -4.17 23.59
CA MET A 98 1.51 -3.49 24.64
C MET A 98 0.75 -3.41 25.96
N ALA A 99 -0.52 -3.04 25.92
CA ALA A 99 -1.35 -2.93 27.12
C ALA A 99 -1.62 -4.29 27.76
N LEU A 100 -1.71 -5.35 26.95
CA LEU A 100 -1.86 -6.73 27.43
C LEU A 100 -0.57 -7.28 28.06
N LEU A 101 0.60 -6.91 27.55
CA LEU A 101 1.91 -7.36 28.05
C LEU A 101 2.33 -6.61 29.32
N THR A 102 2.19 -5.30 29.31
CA THR A 102 2.68 -4.43 30.40
C THR A 102 1.68 -4.27 31.54
N GLY A 103 0.41 -4.63 31.32
CA GLY A 103 -0.68 -4.35 32.26
C GLY A 103 -1.08 -2.87 32.35
N SER A 104 -0.51 -2.01 31.50
CA SER A 104 -0.84 -0.58 31.42
C SER A 104 -2.09 -0.32 30.58
N ARG A 105 -2.52 0.94 30.52
CA ARG A 105 -3.57 1.41 29.59
C ARG A 105 -3.07 1.38 28.14
N ARG A 106 -3.96 1.55 27.16
CA ARG A 106 -3.60 1.68 25.75
C ARG A 106 -2.53 2.75 25.58
N PHE A 107 -1.39 2.32 25.05
CA PHE A 107 -0.22 3.18 24.87
C PHE A 107 -0.42 4.27 23.82
N ALA A 108 -1.28 4.02 22.82
CA ALA A 108 -1.49 4.89 21.69
C ALA A 108 -2.92 4.76 21.16
N THR A 109 -3.36 5.76 20.43
CA THR A 109 -4.61 5.73 19.66
C THR A 109 -4.37 4.94 18.38
N VAL A 110 -5.33 4.07 18.03
CA VAL A 110 -5.30 3.32 16.77
C VAL A 110 -6.54 3.65 15.95
N ARG A 111 -6.32 4.01 14.69
CA ARG A 111 -7.36 4.45 13.76
C ARG A 111 -7.23 3.70 12.43
N ALA A 112 -8.37 3.28 11.88
CA ALA A 112 -8.44 2.72 10.53
C ALA A 112 -8.00 3.76 9.50
N SER A 113 -6.95 3.47 8.73
CA SER A 113 -6.44 4.33 7.66
C SER A 113 -7.33 4.24 6.41
N ILE A 114 -7.91 3.06 6.21
CA ILE A 114 -8.93 2.74 5.21
C ILE A 114 -9.99 1.83 5.83
N ALA A 115 -11.04 1.48 5.08
CA ALA A 115 -11.97 0.43 5.50
C ALA A 115 -11.20 -0.82 5.92
N THR A 116 -11.33 -1.19 7.20
CA THR A 116 -10.47 -2.16 7.87
C THR A 116 -11.32 -3.20 8.58
N GLU A 117 -10.95 -4.45 8.41
CA GLU A 117 -11.53 -5.57 9.14
C GLU A 117 -10.48 -6.19 10.04
N THR A 118 -10.82 -6.39 11.31
CA THR A 118 -9.93 -6.98 12.30
C THR A 118 -10.54 -8.22 12.93
N ILE A 119 -9.67 -9.12 13.39
CA ILE A 119 -10.02 -10.18 14.32
C ILE A 119 -9.66 -9.66 15.72
N ARG A 120 -10.68 -9.29 16.50
CA ARG A 120 -10.56 -8.92 17.91
C ARG A 120 -10.35 -10.18 18.74
N LEU A 121 -9.21 -10.26 19.41
CA LEU A 121 -8.86 -11.33 20.33
C LEU A 121 -8.99 -10.85 21.77
N GLU A 122 -9.68 -11.64 22.58
CA GLU A 122 -9.97 -11.29 23.97
C GLU A 122 -8.68 -11.36 24.82
N GLY A 123 -8.49 -10.34 25.66
CA GLY A 123 -7.23 -10.12 26.35
C GLY A 123 -6.91 -11.17 27.39
N THR A 124 -7.92 -11.73 28.08
CA THR A 124 -7.68 -12.79 29.07
C THR A 124 -7.26 -14.09 28.39
N ALA A 125 -7.94 -14.49 27.31
CA ALA A 125 -7.52 -15.62 26.47
C ALA A 125 -6.11 -15.43 25.89
N PHE A 126 -5.77 -14.22 25.42
CA PHE A 126 -4.44 -13.94 24.90
C PHE A 126 -3.36 -14.02 25.99
N LYS A 127 -3.61 -13.45 27.17
CA LYS A 127 -2.70 -13.55 28.32
C LYS A 127 -2.49 -15.00 28.77
N ALA A 128 -3.54 -15.83 28.75
CA ALA A 128 -3.43 -17.26 29.04
C ALA A 128 -2.53 -17.96 28.01
N LEU A 129 -2.67 -17.64 26.72
CA LEU A 129 -1.77 -18.14 25.68
C LEU A 129 -0.31 -17.73 25.92
N LEU A 130 -0.05 -16.48 26.31
CA LEU A 130 1.30 -16.03 26.66
C LEU A 130 1.88 -16.78 27.86
N GLY A 131 1.04 -17.25 28.79
CA GLY A 131 1.43 -18.14 29.89
C GLY A 131 1.85 -19.53 29.43
N LYS A 132 1.20 -20.05 28.38
CA LYS A 132 1.50 -21.36 27.78
C LYS A 132 2.73 -21.32 26.85
N SER A 133 3.12 -20.15 26.34
CA SER A 133 4.26 -19.99 25.41
C SER A 133 5.23 -18.89 25.83
N PRO A 134 6.28 -19.22 26.62
CA PRO A 134 7.33 -18.27 27.00
C PRO A 134 8.06 -17.67 25.79
N LYS A 135 8.23 -18.44 24.71
CA LYS A 135 8.87 -17.98 23.48
C LYS A 135 8.09 -16.85 22.81
N LEU A 136 6.76 -16.99 22.71
CA LEU A 136 5.90 -15.94 22.16
C LEU A 136 5.93 -14.69 23.05
N ARG A 137 5.85 -14.86 24.38
CA ARG A 137 5.94 -13.77 25.35
C ARG A 137 7.24 -12.98 25.18
N ASN A 138 8.39 -13.65 25.16
CA ASN A 138 9.70 -12.99 25.05
C ASN A 138 9.83 -12.20 23.73
N LYS A 139 9.34 -12.76 22.61
CA LYS A 139 9.33 -12.08 21.30
C LYS A 139 8.51 -10.79 21.34
N LEU A 140 7.34 -10.83 21.98
CA LEU A 140 6.46 -9.69 22.13
C LEU A 140 7.03 -8.63 23.09
N GLU A 141 7.60 -9.04 24.22
CA GLU A 141 8.27 -8.14 25.16
C GLU A 141 9.48 -7.44 24.54
N GLU A 142 10.28 -8.16 23.73
CA GLU A 142 11.37 -7.54 22.99
C GLU A 142 10.87 -6.48 21.99
N THR A 143 9.77 -6.78 21.30
CA THR A 143 9.14 -5.84 20.35
C THR A 143 8.61 -4.60 21.09
N ALA A 144 7.92 -4.79 22.21
CA ALA A 144 7.41 -3.70 23.05
C ALA A 144 8.55 -2.81 23.60
N ARG A 145 9.65 -3.42 24.06
CA ARG A 145 10.83 -2.69 24.55
C ARG A 145 11.46 -1.83 23.45
N LYS A 146 11.55 -2.34 22.22
CA LYS A 146 12.04 -1.56 21.06
C LYS A 146 11.13 -0.36 20.77
N LEU A 147 9.82 -0.54 20.85
CA LEU A 147 8.84 0.54 20.64
C LEU A 147 8.96 1.63 21.71
N LEU A 148 9.00 1.25 23.00
CA LEU A 148 9.17 2.18 24.12
C LEU A 148 10.50 2.95 24.05
N ALA A 149 11.59 2.28 23.66
CA ALA A 149 12.88 2.94 23.47
C ALA A 149 12.84 3.98 22.33
N SER A 150 12.13 3.67 21.24
CA SER A 150 12.00 4.58 20.09
C SER A 150 11.15 5.84 20.39
N GLU A 151 10.27 5.78 21.38
CA GLU A 151 9.47 6.93 21.82
C GLU A 151 10.34 8.02 22.44
N SER A 152 11.27 7.62 23.32
CA SER A 152 12.18 8.53 24.03
C SER A 152 13.06 9.34 23.06
N ALA A 153 13.33 8.77 21.88
CA ALA A 153 14.06 9.42 20.80
C ALA A 153 13.17 10.38 19.97
N LYS A 154 11.90 10.02 19.71
CA LYS A 154 10.97 10.83 18.90
C LYS A 154 10.50 12.13 19.59
N VAL A 155 10.44 12.15 20.93
CA VAL A 155 10.11 13.38 21.69
C VAL A 155 11.19 14.47 21.56
N ARG A 156 12.39 14.14 21.06
CA ARG A 156 13.50 15.09 20.88
C ARG A 156 13.78 15.49 19.43
N GLY A 157 13.12 14.89 18.44
CA GLY A 157 13.38 15.18 17.02
C GLY A 157 12.16 14.95 16.15
N GLY A 158 11.56 16.04 15.67
CA GLY A 158 10.35 16.06 14.82
C GLY A 158 10.50 15.48 13.40
N GLY A 159 11.38 14.49 13.17
CA GLY A 159 11.65 13.97 11.81
C GLY A 159 10.79 12.76 11.42
N THR A 160 10.73 11.73 12.27
CA THR A 160 10.15 10.43 11.88
C THR A 160 8.62 10.41 11.93
N GLY A 161 8.00 11.06 12.92
CA GLY A 161 6.55 11.15 13.01
C GLY A 161 5.93 11.94 11.86
N ASP A 162 6.63 12.99 11.42
CA ASP A 162 6.21 13.82 10.28
C ASP A 162 6.35 13.05 8.95
N MET A 163 7.38 12.22 8.79
CA MET A 163 7.52 11.37 7.60
C MET A 163 6.44 10.28 7.49
N VAL A 164 6.09 9.61 8.60
CA VAL A 164 5.00 8.62 8.60
C VAL A 164 3.67 9.30 8.30
N SER A 165 3.42 10.47 8.90
CA SER A 165 2.22 11.26 8.65
C SER A 165 2.14 11.70 7.18
N PHE A 166 3.27 12.13 6.60
CA PHE A 166 3.37 12.45 5.18
C PHE A 166 2.94 11.25 4.32
N PHE A 167 3.49 10.06 4.55
CA PHE A 167 3.14 8.88 3.77
C PHE A 167 1.67 8.49 3.86
N VAL A 168 1.08 8.55 5.07
CA VAL A 168 -0.35 8.29 5.25
C VAL A 168 -1.19 9.28 4.47
N ASN A 169 -0.88 10.58 4.55
CA ASN A 169 -1.58 11.63 3.80
C ASN A 169 -1.42 11.47 2.29
N GLN A 170 -0.30 10.87 1.86
CA GLN A 170 -0.07 10.49 0.48
C GLN A 170 -0.67 9.12 0.14
N GLY A 171 -1.66 8.60 0.86
CA GLY A 171 -2.38 7.39 0.47
C GLY A 171 -1.52 6.12 0.38
N LEU A 172 -0.29 6.13 0.92
CA LEU A 172 0.59 4.96 0.93
C LEU A 172 0.07 3.87 1.88
N GLY A 173 -0.92 4.19 2.72
CA GLY A 173 -1.60 3.18 3.52
C GLY A 173 -2.38 2.18 2.67
N GLU A 174 -3.19 2.63 1.74
CA GLU A 174 -3.93 1.69 0.89
C GLU A 174 -3.14 1.15 -0.28
N ALA A 175 -1.92 1.65 -0.54
CA ALA A 175 -1.08 1.21 -1.62
C ALA A 175 -0.52 -0.20 -1.36
N THR A 176 -0.42 -1.05 -2.39
CA THR A 176 0.43 -2.25 -2.27
C THR A 176 1.81 -2.06 -2.83
N ASP A 177 1.99 -1.08 -3.71
CA ASP A 177 3.27 -0.77 -4.31
C ASP A 177 3.32 0.70 -4.79
N VAL A 178 4.30 1.45 -4.31
CA VAL A 178 4.48 2.88 -4.64
C VAL A 178 5.84 3.15 -5.21
N LEU A 179 5.89 3.96 -6.27
CA LEU A 179 7.13 4.54 -6.76
C LEU A 179 7.53 5.73 -5.87
N LEU A 180 8.74 5.70 -5.35
CA LEU A 180 9.37 6.80 -4.64
C LEU A 180 10.63 7.24 -5.37
N ILE A 181 11.00 8.51 -5.19
CA ILE A 181 12.25 9.06 -5.68
C ILE A 181 13.02 9.65 -4.50
N ASP A 182 14.24 9.17 -4.29
CA ASP A 182 15.19 9.76 -3.37
C ASP A 182 15.85 10.99 -4.03
N GLU A 183 15.40 12.19 -3.65
CA GLU A 183 15.92 13.47 -4.15
C GLU A 183 17.40 13.70 -3.78
N SER A 184 17.95 12.99 -2.78
CA SER A 184 19.38 13.07 -2.48
C SER A 184 20.25 12.36 -3.52
N LEU A 185 19.66 11.41 -4.25
CA LEU A 185 20.31 10.65 -5.33
C LEU A 185 19.84 11.06 -6.73
N CYS A 186 18.69 11.74 -6.83
CA CYS A 186 18.08 12.09 -8.11
C CYS A 186 18.85 13.22 -8.81
N VAL A 187 19.35 12.93 -10.01
CA VAL A 187 20.04 13.93 -10.87
C VAL A 187 19.11 14.57 -11.90
N ARG A 188 17.78 14.36 -11.79
CA ARG A 188 16.75 14.96 -12.65
C ARG A 188 17.02 14.80 -14.16
N CYS A 189 17.43 13.60 -14.58
CA CYS A 189 17.72 13.30 -15.98
C CYS A 189 16.49 12.89 -16.83
N ASP A 190 15.33 12.73 -16.19
CA ASP A 190 14.04 12.28 -16.77
C ASP A 190 14.07 10.90 -17.42
N ASN A 191 15.13 10.11 -17.21
CA ASN A 191 15.22 8.76 -17.77
C ASN A 191 14.08 7.84 -17.31
N CYS A 192 13.57 8.05 -16.10
CA CYS A 192 12.45 7.27 -15.57
C CYS A 192 11.14 7.48 -16.37
N GLU A 193 10.85 8.72 -16.79
CA GLU A 193 9.69 9.06 -17.62
C GLU A 193 9.91 8.67 -19.07
N LYS A 194 11.08 8.98 -19.63
CA LYS A 194 11.44 8.62 -21.02
C LYS A 194 11.34 7.11 -21.24
N ALA A 195 11.93 6.31 -20.35
CA ALA A 195 11.84 4.86 -20.43
C ALA A 195 10.42 4.34 -20.22
N CYS A 196 9.61 5.01 -19.40
CA CYS A 196 8.20 4.68 -19.23
C CYS A 196 7.43 4.92 -20.54
N ALA A 197 7.58 6.09 -21.14
CA ALA A 197 6.95 6.43 -22.41
C ALA A 197 7.37 5.49 -23.54
N GLU A 198 8.68 5.22 -23.71
CA GLU A 198 9.19 4.29 -24.71
C GLU A 198 8.61 2.88 -24.56
N THR A 199 8.52 2.39 -23.32
CA THR A 199 7.90 1.09 -23.01
C THR A 199 6.40 1.09 -23.33
N HIS A 200 5.73 2.22 -23.18
CA HIS A 200 4.28 2.34 -23.29
C HIS A 200 3.84 3.22 -24.46
N GLN A 201 4.46 3.01 -25.64
CA GLN A 201 4.01 3.56 -26.93
C GLN A 201 3.91 5.10 -26.94
N GLY A 202 4.90 5.75 -26.33
CA GLY A 202 5.02 7.22 -26.25
C GLY A 202 4.20 7.85 -25.13
N THR A 203 3.44 7.09 -24.35
CA THR A 203 2.65 7.61 -23.23
C THR A 203 3.33 7.26 -21.90
N SER A 204 4.00 8.23 -21.27
CA SER A 204 4.52 8.05 -19.90
C SER A 204 3.36 7.86 -18.94
N ARG A 205 3.46 6.89 -18.03
CA ARG A 205 2.48 6.61 -16.95
C ARG A 205 3.01 7.03 -15.58
N LEU A 206 3.92 7.99 -15.63
CA LEU A 206 4.67 8.58 -14.55
C LEU A 206 4.87 10.05 -14.90
N ASP A 207 4.65 10.93 -13.95
CA ASP A 207 5.16 12.30 -13.96
C ASP A 207 6.12 12.43 -12.78
N ARG A 208 7.41 12.66 -13.08
CA ARG A 208 8.49 12.71 -12.08
C ARG A 208 8.47 14.02 -11.29
N GLU A 209 7.95 15.10 -11.87
CA GLU A 209 7.97 16.42 -11.21
C GLU A 209 6.74 16.64 -10.36
N ALA A 210 5.60 16.08 -10.80
CA ALA A 210 4.35 16.20 -10.07
C ALA A 210 4.34 15.32 -8.83
N GLY A 211 3.73 15.85 -7.77
CA GLY A 211 3.55 15.15 -6.50
C GLY A 211 4.33 15.82 -5.38
N PRO A 212 4.08 15.43 -4.13
CA PRO A 212 4.67 16.10 -3.00
C PRO A 212 6.00 15.48 -2.58
N THR A 213 6.84 16.32 -1.98
CA THR A 213 8.14 15.93 -1.42
C THR A 213 8.15 16.22 0.07
N PHE A 214 8.68 15.29 0.85
CA PHE A 214 8.97 15.50 2.26
C PHE A 214 10.38 15.03 2.58
N ALA A 215 11.18 15.93 3.19
CA ALA A 215 12.63 15.77 3.31
C ALA A 215 13.25 15.47 1.93
N PHE A 216 13.89 14.31 1.77
CA PHE A 216 14.49 13.86 0.52
C PHE A 216 13.64 12.81 -0.21
N ILE A 217 12.44 12.49 0.27
CA ILE A 217 11.54 11.53 -0.38
C ILE A 217 10.49 12.26 -1.18
N HIS A 218 10.49 12.05 -2.49
CA HIS A 218 9.47 12.52 -3.41
C HIS A 218 8.52 11.38 -3.78
N VAL A 219 7.22 11.65 -3.75
CA VAL A 219 6.15 10.73 -4.17
C VAL A 219 5.63 11.22 -5.53
N PRO A 220 6.21 10.76 -6.65
CA PRO A 220 5.79 11.20 -7.97
C PRO A 220 4.36 10.76 -8.29
N THR A 221 3.76 11.40 -9.29
CA THR A 221 2.43 11.02 -9.78
C THR A 221 2.56 9.73 -10.59
N SER A 222 2.32 8.61 -9.93
CA SER A 222 2.26 7.27 -10.53
C SER A 222 1.31 6.37 -9.73
N CYS A 223 0.78 5.33 -10.38
CA CYS A 223 -0.18 4.45 -9.73
C CYS A 223 0.40 3.78 -8.49
N ARG A 224 -0.39 3.80 -7.41
CA ARG A 224 -0.09 3.21 -6.10
C ARG A 224 -0.57 1.77 -5.93
N HIS A 225 -1.21 1.21 -6.96
CA HIS A 225 -1.78 -0.15 -6.99
C HIS A 225 -2.56 -0.48 -5.70
N CYS A 226 -3.56 0.34 -5.36
CA CYS A 226 -4.23 0.21 -4.07
C CYS A 226 -4.79 -1.20 -3.83
N GLU A 227 -4.76 -1.65 -2.58
CA GLU A 227 -5.35 -2.91 -2.13
C GLU A 227 -6.85 -2.98 -2.50
N HIS A 228 -7.54 -1.84 -2.33
CA HIS A 228 -8.91 -1.63 -2.78
C HIS A 228 -8.93 -0.56 -3.89
N PRO A 229 -8.84 -0.94 -5.17
CA PRO A 229 -8.65 0.02 -6.25
C PRO A 229 -9.92 0.88 -6.48
N HIS A 230 -9.84 2.17 -6.15
CA HIS A 230 -10.94 3.12 -6.41
C HIS A 230 -11.35 3.17 -7.88
N CYS A 231 -10.37 3.04 -8.77
CA CYS A 231 -10.60 3.05 -10.22
C CYS A 231 -11.38 1.83 -10.74
N MET A 232 -11.38 0.71 -10.02
CA MET A 232 -12.06 -0.52 -10.43
C MET A 232 -13.56 -0.50 -10.13
N LYS A 233 -13.99 0.28 -9.13
CA LYS A 233 -15.34 0.25 -8.56
C LYS A 233 -16.46 0.41 -9.61
N ASP A 234 -16.28 1.32 -10.55
CA ASP A 234 -17.31 1.74 -11.51
C ASP A 234 -16.81 1.67 -12.95
N CYS A 235 -16.12 0.58 -13.32
CA CYS A 235 -15.67 0.33 -14.70
C CYS A 235 -16.76 -0.42 -15.49
N PRO A 236 -17.52 0.23 -16.40
CA PRO A 236 -18.64 -0.43 -17.10
C PRO A 236 -18.24 -1.66 -17.92
N PRO A 237 -17.10 -1.67 -18.65
CA PRO A 237 -16.69 -2.86 -19.41
C PRO A 237 -15.91 -3.89 -18.57
N ASP A 238 -15.80 -3.70 -17.24
CA ASP A 238 -14.95 -4.53 -16.37
C ASP A 238 -13.50 -4.65 -16.90
N ALA A 239 -12.93 -3.55 -17.38
CA ALA A 239 -11.61 -3.55 -18.00
C ALA A 239 -10.44 -3.44 -17.01
N ILE A 240 -10.72 -3.30 -15.72
CA ILE A 240 -9.69 -3.06 -14.69
C ILE A 240 -9.68 -4.26 -13.75
N HIS A 241 -8.52 -4.90 -13.63
CA HIS A 241 -8.38 -6.07 -12.78
C HIS A 241 -7.17 -5.97 -11.88
N ARG A 242 -7.17 -6.79 -10.83
CA ARG A 242 -6.07 -6.92 -9.89
C ARG A 242 -5.46 -8.31 -9.97
N ALA A 243 -4.15 -8.37 -10.20
CA ALA A 243 -3.39 -9.61 -10.18
C ALA A 243 -3.04 -10.04 -8.73
N PRO A 244 -2.74 -11.32 -8.49
CA PRO A 244 -2.42 -11.83 -7.14
C PRO A 244 -1.19 -11.18 -6.49
N ASN A 245 -0.28 -10.62 -7.28
CA ASN A 245 0.90 -9.87 -6.81
C ASN A 245 0.56 -8.43 -6.37
N GLY A 246 -0.71 -8.04 -6.36
CA GLY A 246 -1.19 -6.72 -5.96
C GLY A 246 -1.35 -5.72 -7.10
N GLU A 247 -0.88 -6.06 -8.30
CA GLU A 247 -0.93 -5.16 -9.45
C GLU A 247 -2.36 -4.92 -9.94
N VAL A 248 -2.79 -3.67 -9.92
CA VAL A 248 -3.96 -3.22 -10.69
C VAL A 248 -3.55 -2.89 -12.12
N TYR A 249 -4.27 -3.36 -13.14
CA TYR A 249 -3.98 -3.08 -14.56
C TYR A 249 -5.27 -2.89 -15.38
N ILE A 250 -5.13 -2.27 -16.57
CA ILE A 250 -6.24 -2.01 -17.50
C ILE A 250 -6.04 -2.89 -18.74
N GLN A 251 -7.06 -3.64 -19.13
CA GLN A 251 -7.10 -4.46 -20.34
C GLN A 251 -7.57 -3.68 -21.57
N ASP A 252 -7.39 -4.29 -22.75
CA ASP A 252 -7.80 -3.71 -24.04
C ASP A 252 -9.33 -3.62 -24.23
N THR A 253 -10.13 -4.14 -23.30
CA THR A 253 -11.60 -3.96 -23.24
C THR A 253 -12.01 -2.55 -22.81
N CYS A 254 -11.07 -1.67 -22.48
CA CYS A 254 -11.34 -0.28 -22.11
C CYS A 254 -12.02 0.50 -23.24
N ILE A 255 -13.21 1.03 -22.96
CA ILE A 255 -14.00 1.85 -23.90
C ILE A 255 -13.71 3.37 -23.79
N GLY A 256 -12.82 3.77 -22.88
CA GLY A 256 -12.43 5.17 -22.73
C GLY A 256 -13.47 6.08 -22.04
N CYS A 257 -14.34 5.54 -21.18
CA CYS A 257 -15.41 6.32 -20.53
C CYS A 257 -14.93 7.37 -19.50
N GLY A 258 -13.74 7.22 -18.92
CA GLY A 258 -13.17 8.19 -17.97
C GLY A 258 -13.53 7.99 -16.49
N ASN A 259 -14.50 7.14 -16.13
CA ASN A 259 -14.89 6.94 -14.72
C ASN A 259 -13.71 6.62 -13.78
N CYS A 260 -12.73 5.85 -14.27
CA CYS A 260 -11.54 5.51 -13.50
C CYS A 260 -10.63 6.71 -13.23
N GLU A 261 -10.56 7.68 -14.14
CA GLU A 261 -9.83 8.93 -13.98
C GLU A 261 -10.47 9.79 -12.88
N GLU A 262 -11.80 9.96 -12.93
CA GLU A 262 -12.55 10.68 -11.90
C GLU A 262 -12.48 10.01 -10.53
N ASN A 263 -12.57 8.67 -10.50
CA ASN A 263 -12.55 7.90 -9.25
C ASN A 263 -11.16 7.80 -8.62
N CYS A 264 -10.08 8.15 -9.32
CA CYS A 264 -8.74 8.05 -8.76
C CYS A 264 -8.45 9.27 -7.86
N PRO A 265 -8.38 9.13 -6.53
CA PRO A 265 -8.13 10.27 -5.63
C PRO A 265 -6.72 10.86 -5.77
N TYR A 266 -5.86 10.21 -6.56
CA TYR A 266 -4.45 10.54 -6.72
C TYR A 266 -4.13 11.12 -8.09
N GLY A 267 -5.11 11.19 -9.00
CA GLY A 267 -4.91 11.74 -10.34
C GLY A 267 -3.89 10.98 -11.20
N VAL A 268 -3.71 9.68 -10.96
CA VAL A 268 -2.64 8.87 -11.62
C VAL A 268 -3.11 8.16 -12.90
N ILE A 269 -4.39 8.30 -13.24
CA ILE A 269 -4.98 7.74 -14.45
C ILE A 269 -5.19 8.89 -15.43
N GLN A 270 -4.76 8.69 -16.67
CA GLN A 270 -4.89 9.69 -17.73
C GLN A 270 -5.53 9.07 -18.98
N MET A 271 -6.32 9.86 -19.67
CA MET A 271 -6.94 9.48 -20.94
C MET A 271 -5.99 9.75 -22.12
N ALA A 272 -5.30 8.70 -22.58
CA ALA A 272 -4.29 8.80 -23.64
C ALA A 272 -4.70 8.06 -24.91
N VAL A 273 -4.16 8.53 -26.04
CA VAL A 273 -4.36 7.91 -27.34
C VAL A 273 -3.35 6.78 -27.52
N LYS A 274 -3.82 5.57 -27.80
CA LYS A 274 -2.96 4.41 -28.10
C LYS A 274 -2.58 4.43 -29.58
N GLU A 275 -1.61 5.26 -29.96
CA GLU A 275 -1.11 5.30 -31.33
C GLU A 275 0.38 4.99 -31.40
N LYS A 276 0.76 4.15 -32.38
CA LYS A 276 2.17 3.92 -32.69
C LYS A 276 2.70 5.10 -33.50
N PRO A 277 3.81 5.73 -33.09
CA PRO A 277 4.40 6.80 -33.87
C PRO A 277 4.80 6.29 -35.26
N LYS A 278 4.53 7.09 -36.30
CA LYS A 278 4.91 6.74 -37.68
C LYS A 278 6.44 6.71 -37.80
N PRO A 279 7.03 5.68 -38.44
CA PRO A 279 8.46 5.60 -38.63
C PRO A 279 8.97 6.77 -39.49
N VAL A 280 10.21 7.19 -39.22
CA VAL A 280 10.87 8.27 -39.95
C VAL A 280 11.18 7.77 -41.37
N ASN A 281 10.60 8.40 -42.39
CA ASN A 281 10.96 8.12 -43.78
C ASN A 281 12.12 9.05 -44.17
N LEU A 282 13.35 8.58 -43.97
CA LEU A 282 14.57 9.37 -44.21
C LEU A 282 14.63 9.93 -45.63
N LEU A 283 14.22 9.15 -46.64
CA LEU A 283 14.26 9.57 -48.05
C LEU A 283 13.24 10.68 -48.33
N SER A 284 12.02 10.55 -47.81
CA SER A 284 10.97 11.56 -47.95
C SER A 284 11.35 12.88 -47.28
N TRP A 285 11.96 12.81 -46.10
CA TRP A 285 12.47 13.97 -45.40
C TRP A 285 13.62 14.63 -46.18
N LEU A 286 14.63 13.85 -46.56
CA LEU A 286 15.84 14.35 -47.24
C LEU A 286 15.52 14.99 -48.60
N LEU A 287 14.61 14.37 -49.38
CA LEU A 287 14.33 14.78 -50.77
C LEU A 287 13.20 15.81 -50.90
N PHE A 288 12.21 15.80 -50.00
CA PHE A 288 11.00 16.61 -50.14
C PHE A 288 10.69 17.48 -48.93
N GLY A 289 11.51 17.43 -47.87
CA GLY A 289 11.20 18.10 -46.60
C GLY A 289 9.89 17.61 -45.96
N LYS A 290 9.38 16.45 -46.37
CA LYS A 290 8.08 15.92 -45.96
C LYS A 290 8.25 14.81 -44.91
N GLY A 291 7.50 14.94 -43.82
CA GLY A 291 7.52 14.01 -42.69
C GLY A 291 8.42 14.48 -41.55
N ARG A 292 8.68 13.58 -40.61
CA ARG A 292 9.53 13.84 -39.43
C ARG A 292 11.01 13.91 -39.81
N ARG A 293 11.75 14.79 -39.14
CA ARG A 293 13.21 14.88 -39.27
C ARG A 293 13.86 13.84 -38.35
N PRO A 294 15.03 13.31 -38.72
CA PRO A 294 15.87 12.56 -37.78
C PRO A 294 16.18 13.42 -36.55
N GLY A 295 15.85 12.91 -35.36
CA GLY A 295 16.05 13.61 -34.09
C GLY A 295 14.82 14.36 -33.55
N ASP A 296 13.71 14.45 -34.30
CA ASP A 296 12.45 14.96 -33.75
C ASP A 296 11.95 14.04 -32.61
N GLU A 297 11.41 14.63 -31.54
CA GLU A 297 10.78 13.88 -30.45
C GLU A 297 9.66 12.98 -30.96
N ILE A 298 9.61 11.73 -30.50
CA ILE A 298 8.65 10.75 -31.00
C ILE A 298 7.31 10.86 -30.26
N VAL A 299 6.49 11.82 -30.66
CA VAL A 299 5.09 11.97 -30.23
C VAL A 299 4.14 11.39 -31.29
N ALA A 300 3.19 10.55 -30.88
CA ALA A 300 2.13 10.11 -31.78
C ALA A 300 1.18 11.29 -32.07
N GLU A 301 0.96 11.63 -33.34
CA GLU A 301 -0.04 12.63 -33.73
C GLU A 301 -1.41 11.94 -33.87
N PRO A 302 -2.37 12.20 -32.97
CA PRO A 302 -3.63 11.50 -32.97
C PRO A 302 -4.39 11.71 -34.28
N GLY A 303 -4.77 10.61 -34.92
CA GLY A 303 -5.68 10.65 -36.07
C GLY A 303 -7.03 11.27 -35.68
N LYS A 304 -7.76 11.82 -36.65
CA LYS A 304 -9.08 12.45 -36.44
C LYS A 304 -10.15 11.54 -35.80
N SER A 305 -9.89 10.24 -35.69
CA SER A 305 -10.78 9.21 -35.10
C SER A 305 -10.14 8.43 -33.95
N ALA A 306 -9.07 8.95 -33.34
CA ALA A 306 -8.33 8.23 -32.31
C ALA A 306 -9.10 8.22 -30.97
N GLN A 307 -9.52 7.04 -30.53
CA GLN A 307 -10.19 6.87 -29.23
C GLN A 307 -9.17 6.99 -28.10
N LYS A 308 -9.43 7.89 -27.15
CA LYS A 308 -8.66 7.94 -25.90
C LYS A 308 -9.08 6.78 -25.01
N ILE A 309 -8.09 6.07 -24.47
CA ILE A 309 -8.31 5.01 -23.48
C ILE A 309 -7.63 5.38 -22.17
N ALA A 310 -8.12 4.82 -21.08
CA ALA A 310 -7.51 5.04 -19.78
C ALA A 310 -6.14 4.38 -19.74
N THR A 311 -5.14 5.12 -19.27
CA THR A 311 -3.78 4.64 -19.08
C THR A 311 -3.31 4.95 -17.67
N LYS A 312 -2.58 4.00 -17.09
CA LYS A 312 -1.99 4.10 -15.75
C LYS A 312 -0.81 3.16 -15.67
N CYS A 313 0.04 3.32 -14.66
CA CYS A 313 1.14 2.37 -14.42
C CYS A 313 0.57 0.96 -14.15
N ASP A 314 1.21 -0.03 -14.76
CA ASP A 314 0.97 -1.48 -14.69
C ASP A 314 2.23 -2.22 -14.19
N MET A 315 3.11 -1.50 -13.49
CA MET A 315 4.43 -2.00 -13.05
C MET A 315 5.27 -2.68 -14.14
N CYS A 316 4.98 -2.40 -15.41
CA CYS A 316 5.54 -3.11 -16.56
C CYS A 316 5.42 -4.64 -16.43
N LYS A 317 4.26 -5.15 -15.99
CA LYS A 317 4.02 -6.58 -15.68
C LYS A 317 4.43 -7.57 -16.76
N ASP A 318 4.39 -7.14 -18.01
CA ASP A 318 4.70 -7.96 -19.18
C ASP A 318 6.21 -7.97 -19.50
N LEU A 319 7.03 -7.24 -18.73
CA LEU A 319 8.49 -7.20 -18.87
C LEU A 319 9.19 -7.99 -17.76
N THR A 320 10.00 -8.98 -18.15
CA THR A 320 10.81 -9.80 -17.22
C THR A 320 11.78 -8.97 -16.36
N GLY A 321 12.20 -7.79 -16.85
CA GLY A 321 13.09 -6.89 -16.11
C GLY A 321 12.40 -6.04 -15.02
N GLY A 322 11.07 -6.12 -14.85
CA GLY A 322 10.30 -5.30 -13.91
C GLY A 322 9.95 -3.89 -14.43
N PRO A 323 9.81 -2.88 -13.55
CA PRO A 323 9.45 -1.51 -13.95
C PRO A 323 10.57 -0.79 -14.71
N ALA A 324 10.26 -0.29 -15.91
CA ALA A 324 11.23 0.44 -16.75
C ALA A 324 11.75 1.73 -16.08
N CYS A 325 10.89 2.45 -15.36
CA CYS A 325 11.26 3.68 -14.66
C CYS A 325 12.34 3.48 -13.59
N VAL A 326 12.32 2.34 -12.90
CA VAL A 326 13.33 1.96 -11.90
C VAL A 326 14.63 1.55 -12.58
N ARG A 327 14.58 0.67 -13.58
CA ARG A 327 15.77 0.21 -14.30
C ARG A 327 16.52 1.32 -15.02
N ALA A 328 15.81 2.32 -15.52
CA ALA A 328 16.39 3.44 -16.25
C ALA A 328 17.04 4.49 -15.32
N CYS A 329 16.88 4.38 -14.00
CA CYS A 329 17.46 5.32 -13.07
C CYS A 329 18.96 5.05 -12.87
N PRO A 330 19.86 5.94 -13.32
CA PRO A 330 21.31 5.68 -13.29
C PRO A 330 21.90 5.72 -11.88
N THR A 331 21.25 6.41 -10.96
CA THR A 331 21.70 6.57 -9.57
C THR A 331 20.98 5.66 -8.59
N GLY A 332 19.98 4.90 -9.04
CA GLY A 332 19.12 4.09 -8.17
C GLY A 332 18.15 4.91 -7.30
N ALA A 333 17.96 6.20 -7.60
CA ALA A 333 17.05 7.10 -6.87
C ALA A 333 15.58 6.68 -6.95
N ALA A 334 15.13 6.17 -8.11
CA ALA A 334 13.75 5.74 -8.33
C ALA A 334 13.57 4.28 -7.90
N ILE A 335 12.72 4.04 -6.91
CA ILE A 335 12.47 2.71 -6.34
C ILE A 335 10.99 2.44 -6.20
N ARG A 336 10.57 1.19 -6.36
CA ARG A 336 9.22 0.74 -6.01
C ARG A 336 9.27 0.01 -4.67
N VAL A 337 8.38 0.37 -3.76
CA VAL A 337 8.38 -0.13 -2.39
C VAL A 337 7.00 -0.61 -1.97
N SER A 338 6.98 -1.71 -1.22
CA SER A 338 5.78 -2.17 -0.52
C SER A 338 5.58 -1.37 0.79
N PRO A 339 4.38 -1.40 1.39
CA PRO A 339 4.10 -0.77 2.68
C PRO A 339 5.08 -1.18 3.81
N GLU A 340 5.51 -2.44 3.84
CA GLU A 340 6.44 -2.95 4.85
C GLU A 340 7.85 -2.38 4.67
N GLN A 341 8.29 -2.24 3.41
CA GLN A 341 9.59 -1.65 3.07
C GLN A 341 9.61 -0.17 3.43
N LEU A 342 8.51 0.55 3.16
CA LEU A 342 8.34 1.96 3.53
C LEU A 342 8.55 2.21 5.03
N MET A 343 7.99 1.35 5.88
CA MET A 343 8.15 1.42 7.34
C MET A 343 9.60 1.15 7.79
N THR A 344 10.35 0.37 7.03
CA THR A 344 11.77 0.13 7.31
C THR A 344 12.61 1.36 6.95
N MET A 345 12.27 2.05 5.85
CA MET A 345 12.98 3.25 5.40
C MET A 345 12.85 4.41 6.39
N THR A 346 11.66 4.63 6.96
CA THR A 346 11.43 5.65 8.00
C THR A 346 12.20 5.41 9.30
N ARG A 347 12.48 4.13 9.64
CA ARG A 347 13.23 3.78 10.85
C ARG A 347 14.74 3.94 10.70
N LYS A 348 15.28 3.70 9.50
CA LYS A 348 16.73 3.80 9.24
C LYS A 348 17.24 5.23 9.20
N THR A 349 16.39 6.20 8.89
CA THR A 349 16.75 7.63 8.85
C THR A 349 16.79 8.30 10.23
N ALA A 350 16.36 7.61 11.28
CA ALA A 350 16.31 8.14 12.65
C ALA A 350 17.56 7.79 13.49
N ASN A 351 18.51 7.03 12.91
CA ASN A 351 19.79 6.66 13.52
C ASN A 351 20.94 7.32 12.77
#